data_AF-A0A2S6WYW4-F1
#
_entry.id   AF-A0A2S6WYW4-F1
#
_cell.length_a   1.000
_cell.length_b   1.000
_cell.length_c   1.000
_cell.angle_alpha   90.00
_cell.angle_beta   90.00
_cell.angle_gamma   90.00
#
_symmetry.space_group_name_H-M   'P 1'
#
loop_
_entity.id
_entity.type
_entity.pdbx_description
1 polymer ?
#
loop_
_entity_poly.entity_id
_entity_poly.type
_entity_poly.pdbx_seq_one_letter_code
_entity_poly.pdbx_strand_id
1 'polypeptide(L)'
;MPGLTRSEESATRNGISSTEEAFSNIQVCRQDVENTKMNLGNSYGGSDGKKYQELLQQWDDQAEVISKNLNDVISTLNETLRQNNLTQGSQQEAVDQEFSQAQSIFDSLRG
;
A
#
# COMPACT_ATOMS: atom_id res chain seq x y z
N MET A 1 -5.45 21.65 5.27
CA MET A 1 -4.32 21.22 4.44
C MET A 1 -4.79 21.15 2.98
N PRO A 2 -4.00 21.56 1.99
CA PRO A 2 -4.38 21.40 0.58
C PRO A 2 -4.41 19.90 0.24
N GLY A 3 -5.36 19.47 -0.60
CA GLY A 3 -5.32 18.11 -1.14
C GLY A 3 -4.05 17.89 -2.00
N LEU A 4 -3.62 16.63 -2.10
CA LEU A 4 -2.67 16.13 -3.09
C LEU A 4 -2.95 16.73 -4.46
N THR A 5 -1.88 17.17 -5.10
CA THR A 5 -1.87 17.52 -6.52
C THR A 5 -2.10 16.28 -7.38
N ARG A 6 -2.55 16.47 -8.63
CA ARG A 6 -2.69 15.37 -9.62
C ARG A 6 -1.40 14.54 -9.78
N SER A 7 -0.24 15.17 -9.65
CA SER A 7 1.07 14.50 -9.70
C SER A 7 1.28 13.55 -8.51
N GLU A 8 0.95 14.02 -7.31
CA GLU A 8 1.07 13.23 -6.07
C GLU A 8 0.04 12.09 -6.01
N GLU A 9 -1.17 12.29 -6.55
CA GLU A 9 -2.16 11.22 -6.68
C GLU A 9 -1.68 10.10 -7.62
N SER A 10 -1.12 10.48 -8.78
CA SER A 10 -0.51 9.54 -9.72
C SER A 10 0.66 8.77 -9.09
N ALA A 11 1.55 9.47 -8.38
CA ALA A 11 2.66 8.86 -7.66
C ALA A 11 2.18 7.88 -6.56
N THR A 12 1.10 8.23 -5.86
CA THR A 12 0.50 7.37 -4.82
C THR A 12 -0.07 6.08 -5.43
N ARG A 13 -0.80 6.18 -6.55
CA ARG A 13 -1.31 5.01 -7.30
C ARG A 13 -0.19 4.13 -7.83
N ASN A 14 0.87 4.72 -8.37
CA ASN A 14 2.05 3.98 -8.82
C ASN A 14 2.73 3.27 -7.64
N GLY A 15 2.85 3.94 -6.50
CA GLY A 15 3.38 3.36 -5.26
C GLY A 15 2.60 2.14 -4.80
N ILE A 16 1.26 2.18 -4.86
CA ILE A 16 0.40 1.02 -4.55
C ILE A 16 0.75 -0.14 -5.48
N SER A 17 0.72 0.08 -6.80
CA SER A 17 1.01 -0.98 -7.77
C SER A 17 2.39 -1.59 -7.59
N SER A 18 3.44 -0.78 -7.35
CA SER A 18 4.79 -1.28 -7.11
C SER A 18 4.91 -2.07 -5.80
N THR A 19 4.15 -1.66 -4.77
CA THR A 19 4.16 -2.36 -3.47
C THR A 19 3.41 -3.68 -3.55
N GLU A 20 2.30 -3.74 -4.29
CA GLU A 20 1.57 -4.97 -4.60
C GLU A 20 2.41 -5.96 -5.41
N GLU A 21 3.15 -5.48 -6.41
CA GLU A 21 4.08 -6.29 -7.20
C GLU A 21 5.21 -6.85 -6.32
N ALA A 22 5.83 -6.01 -5.49
CA ALA A 22 6.86 -6.44 -4.55
C ALA A 22 6.34 -7.51 -3.56
N PHE A 23 5.12 -7.34 -3.06
CA PHE A 23 4.47 -8.32 -2.19
C PHE A 23 4.28 -9.67 -2.90
N SER A 24 3.74 -9.64 -4.12
CA SER A 24 3.56 -10.85 -4.93
C SER A 24 4.88 -11.59 -5.16
N ASN A 25 5.94 -10.85 -5.51
CA ASN A 25 7.27 -11.42 -5.73
C ASN A 25 7.84 -12.08 -4.47
N ILE A 26 7.62 -11.52 -3.28
CA ILE A 26 8.03 -12.15 -2.02
C ILE A 26 7.28 -13.46 -1.78
N GLN A 27 5.98 -13.53 -2.06
CA GLN A 27 5.23 -14.78 -1.92
C GLN A 27 5.78 -15.87 -2.85
N VAL A 28 6.16 -15.52 -4.08
CA VAL A 28 6.83 -16.46 -5.01
C VAL A 28 8.16 -16.94 -4.44
N CYS A 29 9.01 -16.03 -3.97
CA CYS A 29 10.27 -16.41 -3.34
C CYS A 29 10.06 -17.33 -2.12
N ARG A 30 9.01 -17.11 -1.32
CA ARG A 30 8.69 -17.99 -0.18
C ARG A 30 8.35 -19.40 -0.63
N GLN A 31 7.55 -19.52 -1.69
CA GLN A 31 7.21 -20.83 -2.25
C GLN A 31 8.47 -21.55 -2.77
N ASP A 32 9.39 -20.83 -3.43
CA ASP A 32 10.64 -21.40 -3.93
C ASP A 32 11.56 -21.89 -2.80
N VAL A 33 11.64 -21.15 -1.71
CA VAL A 33 12.41 -21.53 -0.51
C VAL A 33 11.80 -22.75 0.16
N GLU A 34 10.46 -22.84 0.30
CA GLU A 34 9.81 -24.03 0.87
C GLU A 34 9.99 -25.26 -0.04
N ASN A 35 9.93 -25.08 -1.37
CA ASN A 35 10.23 -26.16 -2.33
C ASN A 35 11.68 -26.65 -2.17
N THR A 36 12.62 -25.71 -2.01
CA THR A 36 14.05 -26.00 -1.80
C THR A 36 14.26 -26.75 -0.50
N LYS A 37 13.56 -26.36 0.57
CA LYS A 37 13.55 -27.06 1.87
C LYS A 37 13.04 -28.49 1.77
N MET A 38 11.93 -28.73 1.08
CA MET A 38 11.40 -30.09 0.89
C MET A 38 12.39 -30.98 0.14
N ASN A 39 13.04 -30.45 -0.90
CA ASN A 39 14.04 -31.19 -1.69
C ASN A 39 15.32 -31.48 -0.89
N LEU A 40 15.80 -30.52 -0.10
CA LEU A 40 17.03 -30.65 0.67
C LEU A 40 16.84 -31.42 1.97
N GLY A 41 15.69 -31.30 2.64
CA GLY A 41 15.38 -32.04 3.87
C GLY A 41 15.35 -33.56 3.67
N ASN A 42 15.01 -34.00 2.46
CA ASN A 42 15.08 -35.42 2.07
C ASN A 42 16.52 -35.88 1.75
N SER A 43 17.44 -34.95 1.46
CA SER A 43 18.79 -35.23 0.97
C SER A 43 19.88 -35.05 2.03
N TYR A 44 19.67 -34.12 2.97
CA TYR A 44 20.63 -33.74 4.01
C TYR A 44 20.15 -34.22 5.40
N GLY A 45 20.43 -35.47 5.74
CA GLY A 45 20.31 -35.97 7.11
C GLY A 45 21.51 -35.57 7.96
N GLY A 46 21.31 -35.29 9.26
CA GLY A 46 22.40 -35.00 10.22
C GLY A 46 22.45 -33.54 10.71
N SER A 47 23.57 -33.12 11.31
CA SER A 47 23.71 -31.78 11.92
C SER A 47 23.60 -30.64 10.91
N ASP A 48 24.04 -30.87 9.68
CA ASP A 48 24.07 -29.84 8.64
C ASP A 48 22.69 -29.59 8.06
N GLY A 49 21.88 -30.65 7.94
CA GLY A 49 20.45 -30.54 7.59
C GLY A 49 19.68 -29.71 8.63
N LYS A 50 19.96 -29.88 9.92
CA LYS A 50 19.35 -29.07 10.99
C LYS A 50 19.72 -27.59 10.88
N LYS A 51 21.01 -27.26 10.72
CA LYS A 51 21.44 -25.86 10.54
C LYS A 51 20.82 -25.22 9.29
N TYR A 52 20.69 -25.99 8.22
CA TYR A 52 20.04 -25.53 6.99
C TYR A 52 18.55 -25.26 7.21
N GLN A 53 17.84 -26.14 7.93
CA GLN A 53 16.44 -25.91 8.32
C GLN A 53 16.27 -24.67 9.20
N GLU A 54 17.17 -24.43 10.15
CA GLU A 54 17.17 -23.23 10.99
C GLU A 54 17.37 -21.95 10.16
N LEU A 55 18.27 -21.98 9.16
CA LEU A 55 18.48 -20.84 8.26
C LEU A 55 17.24 -20.55 7.41
N LEU A 56 16.59 -21.60 6.89
CA LEU A 56 15.34 -21.46 6.13
C LEU A 56 14.21 -20.89 6.98
N GLN A 57 14.10 -21.31 8.24
CA GLN A 57 13.11 -20.76 9.17
C GLN A 57 13.38 -19.28 9.43
N GLN A 58 14.62 -18.89 9.71
CA GLN A 58 14.98 -17.49 9.91
C GLN A 58 14.66 -16.65 8.67
N TRP A 59 14.90 -17.19 7.47
CA TRP A 59 14.55 -16.51 6.24
C TRP A 59 13.03 -16.33 6.08
N ASP A 60 12.23 -17.35 6.41
CA ASP A 60 10.77 -17.27 6.34
C ASP A 60 10.21 -16.23 7.33
N ASP A 61 10.74 -16.19 8.56
CA ASP A 61 10.37 -15.19 9.56
C ASP A 61 10.64 -13.76 9.06
N GLN A 62 11.77 -13.53 8.38
CA GLN A 62 12.09 -12.23 7.79
C GLN A 62 11.17 -11.90 6.60
N ALA A 63 10.86 -12.89 5.75
CA ALA A 63 9.93 -12.71 4.64
C ALA A 63 8.52 -12.36 5.11
N GLU A 64 8.07 -12.90 6.25
CA GLU A 64 6.82 -12.53 6.90
C GLU A 64 6.83 -11.07 7.36
N VAL A 65 7.90 -10.63 8.04
CA VAL A 65 8.05 -9.22 8.47
C VAL A 65 7.99 -8.26 7.29
N ILE A 66 8.71 -8.56 6.20
CA ILE A 66 8.70 -7.71 5.00
C ILE A 66 7.30 -7.70 4.37
N SER A 67 6.64 -8.85 4.27
CA SER A 67 5.27 -8.96 3.74
C SER A 67 4.28 -8.09 4.52
N LYS A 68 4.38 -8.09 5.86
CA LYS A 68 3.56 -7.24 6.72
C LYS A 68 3.82 -5.75 6.47
N ASN A 69 5.09 -5.34 6.39
CA ASN A 69 5.44 -3.95 6.14
C ASN A 69 4.91 -3.45 4.79
N LEU A 70 4.95 -4.29 3.74
CA LEU A 70 4.39 -3.94 2.43
C LEU A 70 2.87 -3.76 2.49
N ASN A 71 2.17 -4.62 3.23
CA ASN A 71 0.72 -4.49 3.42
C ASN A 71 0.34 -3.21 4.20
N ASP A 72 1.13 -2.84 5.21
CA ASP A 72 0.95 -1.60 5.97
C ASP A 72 1.17 -0.35 5.08
N VAL A 73 2.15 -0.41 4.16
CA VAL A 73 2.38 0.65 3.17
C VAL A 73 1.21 0.76 2.19
N ILE A 74 0.71 -0.36 1.64
CA ILE A 74 -0.49 -0.38 0.77
C ILE A 74 -1.68 0.24 1.49
N SER A 75 -1.92 -0.16 2.74
CA SER A 75 -3.02 0.37 3.56
C SER A 75 -2.89 1.88 3.78
N THR A 76 -1.68 2.37 4.03
CA THR A 76 -1.40 3.80 4.23
C THR A 76 -1.61 4.61 2.95
N LEU A 77 -1.15 4.11 1.80
CA LEU A 77 -1.34 4.77 0.51
C LEU A 77 -2.83 4.81 0.11
N ASN A 78 -3.57 3.72 0.36
CA ASN A 78 -5.02 3.67 0.13
C ASN A 78 -5.79 4.64 1.04
N GLU A 79 -5.45 4.72 2.33
CA GLU A 79 -6.06 5.69 3.24
C GLU A 79 -5.74 7.13 2.83
N THR A 80 -4.51 7.38 2.36
CA THR A 80 -4.08 8.68 1.84
C THR A 80 -4.94 9.12 0.63
N LEU A 81 -5.20 8.21 -0.32
CA LEU A 81 -6.11 8.47 -1.45
C LEU A 81 -7.55 8.72 -0.97
N ARG A 82 -8.05 7.93 -0.01
CA ARG A 82 -9.41 8.09 0.52
C ARG A 82 -9.60 9.45 1.20
N GLN A 83 -8.68 9.85 2.07
CA GLN A 83 -8.72 11.15 2.73
C GLN A 83 -8.60 12.30 1.73
N ASN A 84 -7.81 12.11 0.67
CA ASN A 84 -7.70 13.10 -0.39
C ASN A 84 -9.02 13.31 -1.14
N ASN A 85 -9.70 12.23 -1.52
CA ASN A 85 -11.00 12.30 -2.20
C ASN A 85 -12.07 12.97 -1.33
N LEU A 86 -12.10 12.66 -0.02
CA LEU A 86 -13.00 13.32 0.93
C LEU A 86 -12.70 14.82 1.06
N THR A 87 -11.42 15.18 1.11
CA THR A 87 -11.00 16.59 1.20
C THR A 87 -11.37 17.36 -0.06
N GLN A 88 -11.13 16.80 -1.26
CA GLN A 88 -11.54 17.42 -2.52
C GLN A 88 -13.06 17.58 -2.61
N GLY A 89 -13.84 16.54 -2.27
CA GLY A 89 -15.30 16.60 -2.27
C GLY A 89 -15.85 17.67 -1.31
N SER A 90 -15.32 17.73 -0.08
CA SER A 90 -15.74 18.75 0.90
C SER A 90 -15.39 20.19 0.49
N GLN A 91 -14.28 20.38 -0.22
CA GLN A 91 -13.92 21.70 -0.77
C GLN A 91 -14.79 22.07 -1.96
N GLN A 92 -15.14 21.11 -2.81
CA GLN A 92 -16.07 21.32 -3.93
C GLN A 92 -17.44 21.78 -3.42
N GLU A 93 -17.99 21.10 -2.40
CA GLU A 93 -19.26 21.47 -1.77
C GLU A 93 -19.21 22.85 -1.09
N ALA A 94 -18.09 23.18 -0.42
CA ALA A 94 -17.90 24.50 0.19
C ALA A 94 -17.78 25.61 -0.86
N VAL A 95 -17.08 25.36 -1.99
CA VAL A 95 -16.99 26.30 -3.11
C VAL A 95 -18.34 26.48 -3.79
N ASP A 96 -19.09 25.40 -4.00
CA ASP A 96 -20.44 25.46 -4.60
C ASP A 96 -21.43 26.19 -3.67
N GLN A 97 -21.30 26.02 -2.34
CA GLN A 97 -22.07 26.78 -1.35
C GLN A 97 -21.69 28.26 -1.33
N GLU A 98 -20.39 28.59 -1.29
CA GLU A 98 -19.90 29.98 -1.35
C GLU A 98 -20.30 30.64 -2.68
N PHE A 99 -20.24 29.92 -3.79
CA PHE A 99 -20.67 30.40 -5.09
C PHE A 99 -22.19 30.64 -5.14
N SER A 100 -22.99 29.70 -4.61
CA SER A 100 -24.44 29.86 -4.50
C SER A 100 -24.82 31.02 -3.57
N GLN A 101 -24.06 31.22 -2.50
CA GLN A 101 -24.24 32.33 -1.56
C GLN A 101 -23.84 33.67 -2.18
N ALA A 102 -22.73 33.71 -2.92
CA ALA A 102 -22.30 34.88 -3.67
C ALA A 102 -23.32 35.27 -4.76
N GLN A 103 -23.87 34.28 -5.47
CA GLN A 103 -24.92 34.48 -6.47
C GLN A 103 -26.21 35.04 -5.82
N SER A 104 -26.63 34.46 -4.68
CA SER A 104 -27.78 34.94 -3.91
C SER A 104 -27.62 36.38 -3.41
N ILE A 105 -26.42 36.76 -2.94
CA ILE A 105 -26.11 38.13 -2.54
C ILE A 105 -26.14 39.08 -3.74
N PHE A 106 -25.60 38.65 -4.89
CA PHE A 106 -25.57 39.44 -6.11
C PHE A 106 -26.97 39.69 -6.68
N ASP A 107 -27.83 38.66 -6.66
CA ASP A 107 -29.22 38.75 -7.08
C ASP A 107 -30.03 39.64 -6.12
N SER A 108 -29.73 39.61 -4.82
CA SER A 108 -30.34 40.49 -3.81
C SER A 108 -29.90 41.96 -3.93
N LEU A 109 -28.73 42.22 -4.52
CA LEU A 109 -28.23 43.57 -4.79
C LEU A 109 -28.69 44.13 -6.14
N ARG A 110 -29.14 43.27 -7.06
CA ARG A 110 -29.66 43.64 -8.39
C ARG A 110 -31.19 43.75 -8.45
N GLY A 111 -31.89 43.40 -7.36
CA GLY A 111 -33.32 43.59 -7.17
C GLY A 111 -33.65 44.89 -6.44
#